data_AF-A0A6J3DZJ2-F1
#
_entry.id   AF-A0A6J3DZJ2-F1
#
_cell.length_a   1.000
_cell.length_b   1.000
_cell.length_c   1.000
_cell.angle_alpha   90.00
_cell.angle_beta   90.00
_cell.angle_gamma   90.00
#
_symmetry.space_group_name_H-M   'P 1'
#
loop_
_entity.id
_entity.type
_entity.pdbx_description
1 polymer ?
#
loop_
_entity_poly.entity_id
_entity_poly.type
_entity_poly.pdbx_seq_one_letter_code
_entity_poly.pdbx_strand_id
1 'polypeptide(L)'
;MEVTGGRYCGETVRGRMEGRGSYTLPTGTEYRGELKDGMFHGEGVLLFPGGGRYQAVWHRGVPAEGKYTFADGLEYKDEKWHYCDGYDRRFYTEICSGLKPAGISQLTNLDPPRKIPAGCYDCGDGFYNPETRIVVDYKLRFLRNADDDEHEWIIRTCWKAEDETTGHKPKQ
;
A
#
# COMPACT_ATOMS: atom_id res chain seq x y z
N MET A 1 13.63 17.88 18.01
CA MET A 1 14.70 18.10 17.02
C MET A 1 14.18 17.69 15.66
N GLU A 2 13.91 18.68 14.80
CA GLU A 2 13.56 18.47 13.39
C GLU A 2 14.85 18.59 12.57
N VAL A 3 15.63 17.51 12.44
CA VAL A 3 16.90 17.57 11.68
C VAL A 3 16.77 16.90 10.31
N THR A 4 15.68 16.20 10.03
CA THR A 4 15.48 15.48 8.74
C THR A 4 14.02 15.46 8.25
N GLY A 5 13.11 16.24 8.83
CA GLY A 5 11.67 16.16 8.53
C GLY A 5 10.95 14.97 9.19
N GLY A 6 11.67 14.15 9.95
CA GLY A 6 11.07 13.11 10.80
C GLY A 6 10.51 13.66 12.11
N ARG A 7 9.48 13.01 12.65
CA ARG A 7 8.82 13.41 13.91
C ARG A 7 8.92 12.27 14.91
N TYR A 8 9.44 12.58 16.10
CA TYR A 8 9.50 11.63 17.22
C TYR A 8 8.49 12.00 18.30
N CYS A 9 7.82 10.99 18.86
CA CYS A 9 6.96 11.10 20.03
C CYS A 9 7.34 9.98 21.02
N GLY A 10 7.88 10.34 22.18
CA GLY A 10 8.30 9.38 23.18
C GLY A 10 9.30 9.96 24.16
N GLU A 11 9.90 9.10 24.97
CA GLU A 11 10.87 9.50 25.98
C GLU A 11 12.20 9.93 25.34
N THR A 12 12.80 10.99 25.88
CA THR A 12 14.14 11.41 25.48
C THR A 12 15.03 11.55 26.70
N VAL A 13 16.21 10.95 26.65
CA VAL A 13 17.20 11.02 27.72
C VAL A 13 18.48 11.61 27.13
N ARG A 14 18.95 12.73 27.70
CA ARG A 14 20.15 13.45 27.24
C ARG A 14 20.13 13.79 25.74
N GLY A 15 18.95 14.10 25.21
CA GLY A 15 18.76 14.44 23.80
C GLY A 15 18.73 13.24 22.83
N ARG A 16 18.76 12.00 23.33
CA ARG A 16 18.58 10.78 22.54
C ARG A 16 17.19 10.20 22.75
N MET A 17 16.64 9.56 21.74
CA MET A 17 15.37 8.82 21.83
C MET A 17 15.63 7.53 22.60
N GLU A 18 14.85 7.30 23.65
CA GLU A 18 14.99 6.16 24.56
C GLU A 18 13.61 5.61 24.91
N GLY A 19 13.55 4.35 25.36
CA GLY A 19 12.30 3.75 25.82
C GLY A 19 11.29 3.55 24.70
N ARG A 20 9.99 3.52 25.04
CA ARG A 20 8.93 3.33 24.05
C ARG A 20 8.55 4.65 23.39
N GLY A 21 8.41 4.63 22.07
CA GLY A 21 7.96 5.78 21.31
C GLY A 21 7.53 5.44 19.90
N SER A 22 7.12 6.49 19.18
CA SER A 22 6.89 6.44 17.75
C SER A 22 7.81 7.40 17.00
N TYR A 23 8.28 6.97 15.84
CA TYR A 23 9.12 7.76 14.95
C TYR A 23 8.56 7.73 13.54
N THR A 24 8.10 8.87 13.04
CA THR A 24 7.63 9.04 11.66
C THR A 24 8.81 9.46 10.79
N LEU A 25 9.13 8.64 9.79
CA LEU A 25 10.11 8.94 8.77
C LEU A 25 9.57 9.97 7.77
N PRO A 26 10.45 10.70 7.06
CA PRO A 26 10.03 11.65 6.01
C PRO A 26 9.22 10.99 4.88
N THR A 27 9.42 9.70 4.65
CA THR A 27 8.65 8.89 3.69
C THR A 27 7.21 8.65 4.13
N GLY A 28 6.85 9.00 5.37
CA GLY A 28 5.55 8.76 5.98
C GLY A 28 5.44 7.40 6.68
N THR A 29 6.46 6.54 6.59
CA THR A 29 6.52 5.30 7.37
C THR A 29 6.63 5.63 8.86
N GLU A 30 5.84 4.98 9.70
CA GLU A 30 5.88 5.19 11.16
C GLU A 30 6.43 3.94 11.86
N TYR A 31 7.49 4.10 12.64
CA TYR A 31 7.93 3.09 13.60
C TYR A 31 7.20 3.28 14.93
N ARG A 32 6.76 2.19 15.56
CA ARG A 32 6.27 2.16 16.94
C ARG A 32 6.92 1.01 17.68
N GLY A 33 7.61 1.29 18.77
CA GLY A 33 8.31 0.25 19.51
C GLY A 33 9.29 0.83 20.50
N GLU A 34 10.27 0.01 20.89
CA GLU A 34 11.35 0.44 21.76
C GLU A 34 12.46 1.13 20.94
N LEU A 35 13.08 2.13 21.53
CA LEU A 35 14.22 2.86 21.00
C LEU A 35 15.33 2.88 22.05
N LYS A 36 16.58 2.81 21.58
CA LYS A 36 17.77 2.89 22.41
C LYS A 36 18.88 3.61 21.67
N ASP A 37 19.49 4.60 22.31
CA ASP A 37 20.51 5.47 21.72
C ASP A 37 20.07 6.10 20.38
N GLY A 38 18.77 6.40 20.22
CA GLY A 38 18.22 6.93 18.97
C GLY A 38 17.98 5.90 17.86
N MET A 39 18.20 4.61 18.11
CA MET A 39 17.99 3.52 17.15
C MET A 39 16.78 2.66 17.53
N PHE A 40 16.14 2.02 16.55
CA PHE A 40 15.11 1.01 16.82
C PHE A 40 15.71 -0.18 17.59
N HIS A 41 15.01 -0.60 18.64
CA HIS A 41 15.44 -1.69 19.50
C HIS A 41 14.23 -2.47 20.05
N GLY A 42 14.45 -3.69 20.56
CA GLY A 42 13.38 -4.50 21.15
C GLY A 42 12.28 -4.84 20.16
N GLU A 43 11.06 -5.04 20.64
CA GLU A 43 9.90 -5.27 19.78
C GLU A 43 9.43 -3.95 19.14
N GLY A 44 9.19 -3.99 17.83
CA GLY A 44 8.71 -2.82 17.11
C GLY A 44 7.99 -3.16 15.81
N VAL A 45 7.12 -2.24 15.39
CA VAL A 45 6.35 -2.33 14.14
C VAL A 45 6.60 -1.10 13.28
N LEU A 46 6.90 -1.34 11.99
CA LEU A 46 6.83 -0.32 10.95
C LEU A 46 5.44 -0.35 10.31
N LEU A 47 4.82 0.83 10.19
CA LEU A 47 3.54 1.05 9.53
C LEU A 47 3.79 1.84 8.25
N PHE A 48 3.47 1.25 7.10
CA PHE A 48 3.71 1.87 5.81
C PHE A 48 2.50 2.70 5.36
N PRO A 49 2.69 3.80 4.61
CA PRO A 49 1.58 4.62 4.10
C PRO A 49 0.57 3.85 3.25
N GLY A 50 0.99 2.75 2.61
CA GLY A 50 0.13 1.85 1.84
C GLY A 50 -0.72 0.89 2.68
N GLY A 51 -0.65 0.95 4.02
CA GLY A 51 -1.43 0.11 4.94
C GLY A 51 -0.74 -1.19 5.36
N GLY A 52 0.37 -1.56 4.71
CA GLY A 52 1.19 -2.68 5.14
C GLY A 52 1.86 -2.42 6.50
N ARG A 53 2.23 -3.50 7.20
CA ARG A 53 2.98 -3.45 8.45
C ARG A 53 4.10 -4.48 8.47
N TYR A 54 5.22 -4.13 9.09
CA TYR A 54 6.34 -5.04 9.33
C TYR A 54 6.64 -5.08 10.82
N GLN A 55 6.38 -6.23 11.45
CA GLN A 55 6.65 -6.46 12.88
C GLN A 55 7.96 -7.23 12.99
N ALA A 56 8.88 -6.76 13.83
CA ALA A 56 10.17 -7.40 14.02
C ALA A 56 10.75 -7.14 15.41
N VAL A 57 11.74 -7.95 15.78
CA VAL A 57 12.65 -7.66 16.89
C VAL A 57 13.87 -6.93 16.34
N TRP A 58 14.20 -5.77 16.91
CA TRP A 58 15.23 -4.86 16.43
C TRP A 58 16.45 -4.86 17.35
N HIS A 59 17.64 -4.94 16.75
CA HIS A 59 18.92 -4.78 17.45
C HIS A 59 19.74 -3.68 16.78
N ARG A 60 19.86 -2.52 17.45
CA ARG A 60 20.63 -1.36 16.97
C ARG A 60 20.24 -0.95 15.54
N GLY A 61 18.92 -0.87 15.30
CA GLY A 61 18.36 -0.49 14.00
C GLY A 61 18.27 -1.62 12.97
N VAL A 62 18.79 -2.82 13.26
CA VAL A 62 18.71 -3.98 12.35
C VAL A 62 17.60 -4.93 12.80
N PRO A 63 16.65 -5.31 11.93
CA PRO A 63 15.66 -6.32 12.27
C PRO A 63 16.31 -7.71 12.26
N ALA A 64 16.08 -8.52 13.30
CA ALA A 64 16.59 -9.89 13.38
C ALA A 64 15.70 -10.86 12.60
N GLU A 65 14.41 -10.92 12.95
CA GLU A 65 13.37 -11.66 12.27
C GLU A 65 12.11 -10.82 12.27
N GLY A 66 11.37 -10.85 11.17
CA GLY A 66 10.17 -10.05 11.06
C GLY A 66 9.13 -10.61 10.11
N LYS A 67 7.91 -10.17 10.34
CA LYS A 67 6.69 -10.60 9.66
C LYS A 67 6.06 -9.41 8.95
N TYR A 68 5.91 -9.54 7.64
CA TYR A 68 5.20 -8.55 6.84
C TYR A 68 3.73 -8.94 6.68
N THR A 69 2.83 -8.00 6.94
CA THR A 69 1.39 -8.13 6.65
C THR A 69 0.99 -7.03 5.67
N PHE A 70 0.39 -7.41 4.56
CA PHE A 70 -0.19 -6.50 3.58
C PHE A 70 -1.42 -5.78 4.15
N ALA A 71 -1.87 -4.73 3.46
CA ALA A 71 -2.96 -3.88 3.92
C ALA A 71 -4.32 -4.61 4.02
N ASP A 72 -4.49 -5.66 3.23
CA ASP A 72 -5.65 -6.57 3.23
C ASP A 72 -5.57 -7.65 4.32
N GLY A 73 -4.49 -7.69 5.10
CA GLY A 73 -4.26 -8.68 6.15
C GLY A 73 -3.51 -9.93 5.70
N LEU A 74 -3.23 -10.08 4.40
CA LEU A 74 -2.42 -11.19 3.91
C LEU A 74 -1.04 -11.14 4.56
N GLU A 75 -0.57 -12.27 5.05
CA GLU A 75 0.77 -12.40 5.62
C GLU A 75 1.73 -12.92 4.57
N TYR A 76 2.85 -12.22 4.38
CA TYR A 76 3.91 -12.68 3.49
C TYR A 76 4.48 -14.02 4.00
N LYS A 77 4.62 -14.98 3.08
CA LYS A 77 5.32 -16.23 3.31
C LYS A 77 6.28 -16.47 2.15
N ASP A 78 7.51 -16.78 2.49
CA ASP A 78 8.55 -17.19 1.55
C ASP A 78 8.25 -18.59 0.98
N GLU A 79 7.73 -19.48 1.82
CA GLU A 79 7.29 -20.81 1.43
C GLU A 79 5.76 -20.89 1.26
N LYS A 80 5.31 -21.67 0.26
CA LYS A 80 3.89 -21.97 0.02
C LYS A 80 3.03 -20.71 -0.14
N TRP A 81 3.48 -19.83 -1.03
CA TRP A 81 2.73 -18.65 -1.46
C TRP A 81 1.51 -19.06 -2.31
N HIS A 82 0.30 -18.78 -1.80
CA HIS A 82 -0.96 -19.18 -2.43
C HIS A 82 -1.82 -18.00 -2.89
N TYR A 83 -1.27 -16.79 -2.90
CA TYR A 83 -1.99 -15.61 -3.34
C TYR A 83 -1.71 -15.33 -4.82
N CYS A 84 -2.77 -15.31 -5.63
CA CYS A 84 -2.72 -15.07 -7.07
C CYS A 84 -1.61 -15.89 -7.77
N ASP A 85 -1.57 -17.20 -7.47
CA ASP A 85 -0.63 -18.11 -8.13
C ASP A 85 -1.18 -18.61 -9.48
N GLY A 86 -0.42 -19.44 -10.20
CA GLY A 86 -0.81 -19.95 -11.51
C GLY A 86 -2.07 -20.84 -11.52
N TYR A 87 -2.51 -21.31 -10.35
CA TYR A 87 -3.67 -22.18 -10.19
C TYR A 87 -4.87 -21.45 -9.56
N ASP A 88 -4.60 -20.46 -8.71
CA ASP A 88 -5.62 -19.74 -7.95
C ASP A 88 -5.47 -18.22 -8.08
N ARG A 89 -6.37 -17.62 -8.88
CA ARG A 89 -6.42 -16.17 -9.10
C ARG A 89 -7.12 -15.38 -8.00
N ARG A 90 -7.62 -16.04 -6.94
CA ARG A 90 -8.47 -15.38 -5.94
C ARG A 90 -7.69 -14.31 -5.20
N PHE A 91 -8.34 -13.16 -5.02
CA PHE A 91 -7.86 -12.16 -4.09
C PHE A 91 -7.97 -12.69 -2.65
N TYR A 92 -7.18 -12.13 -1.73
CA TYR A 92 -7.13 -12.61 -0.35
C TYR A 92 -8.49 -12.46 0.33
N THR A 93 -9.20 -11.37 0.01
CA THR A 93 -10.59 -11.15 0.43
C THR A 93 -11.54 -12.24 -0.08
N GLU A 94 -11.40 -12.70 -1.33
CA GLU A 94 -12.20 -13.81 -1.88
C GLU A 94 -11.85 -15.16 -1.22
N ILE A 95 -10.58 -15.35 -0.81
CA ILE A 95 -10.16 -16.53 -0.05
C ILE A 95 -10.81 -16.53 1.34
N CYS A 96 -10.85 -15.38 2.02
CA CYS A 96 -11.39 -15.26 3.37
C CYS A 96 -12.93 -15.23 3.42
N SER A 97 -13.57 -14.57 2.47
CA SER A 97 -15.02 -14.29 2.49
C SER A 97 -15.82 -15.07 1.46
N GLY A 98 -15.16 -15.83 0.59
CA GLY A 98 -15.79 -16.57 -0.50
C GLY A 98 -15.95 -15.74 -1.77
N LEU A 99 -16.26 -16.44 -2.87
CA LEU A 99 -16.47 -15.82 -4.17
C LEU A 99 -17.83 -15.12 -4.23
N LYS A 100 -17.84 -13.93 -4.84
CA LYS A 100 -19.08 -13.23 -5.16
C LYS A 100 -19.83 -13.93 -6.32
N PRO A 101 -21.17 -13.85 -6.35
CA PRO A 101 -21.98 -14.31 -7.47
C PRO A 101 -21.53 -13.74 -8.83
N ALA A 102 -21.86 -14.47 -9.89
CA ALA A 102 -21.64 -14.00 -11.26
C ALA A 102 -22.31 -12.63 -11.49
N GLY A 103 -21.61 -11.74 -12.19
CA GLY A 103 -22.06 -10.37 -12.47
C GLY A 103 -21.65 -9.33 -11.41
N ILE A 104 -21.20 -9.77 -10.23
CA ILE A 104 -20.63 -8.89 -9.19
C ILE A 104 -19.28 -9.40 -8.69
N SER A 105 -18.54 -10.11 -9.55
CA SER A 105 -17.21 -10.61 -9.25
C SER A 105 -16.25 -9.48 -8.87
N GLN A 106 -15.38 -9.75 -7.92
CA GLN A 106 -14.41 -8.79 -7.44
C GLN A 106 -13.35 -8.54 -8.52
N LEU A 107 -13.17 -7.26 -8.91
CA LEU A 107 -12.25 -6.86 -9.98
C LEU A 107 -10.86 -6.49 -9.44
N THR A 108 -10.82 -5.96 -8.22
CA THR A 108 -9.60 -5.59 -7.53
C THR A 108 -9.67 -6.11 -6.12
N ASN A 109 -8.54 -6.31 -5.46
CA ASN A 109 -8.50 -6.73 -4.05
C ASN A 109 -9.24 -5.75 -3.09
N LEU A 110 -9.53 -4.52 -3.54
CA LEU A 110 -10.39 -3.57 -2.85
C LEU A 110 -11.84 -3.70 -3.31
N ASP A 111 -12.74 -3.83 -2.34
CA ASP A 111 -14.17 -3.93 -2.59
C ASP A 111 -14.96 -2.99 -1.62
N PRO A 112 -15.72 -2.01 -2.13
CA PRO A 112 -15.87 -1.67 -3.55
C PRO A 112 -14.54 -1.14 -4.15
N PRO A 113 -14.37 -1.25 -5.47
CA PRO A 113 -13.18 -0.72 -6.14
C PRO A 113 -13.07 0.79 -5.94
N ARG A 114 -11.85 1.31 -6.08
CA ARG A 114 -11.60 2.75 -6.00
C ARG A 114 -12.41 3.48 -7.07
N LYS A 115 -12.98 4.64 -6.71
CA LYS A 115 -13.63 5.52 -7.68
C LYS A 115 -12.56 6.28 -8.44
N ILE A 116 -12.46 6.01 -9.73
CA ILE A 116 -11.54 6.71 -10.63
C ILE A 116 -12.18 8.05 -11.01
N PRO A 117 -11.47 9.18 -10.93
CA PRO A 117 -11.99 10.47 -11.39
C PRO A 117 -12.37 10.45 -12.87
N ALA A 118 -13.42 11.19 -13.25
CA ALA A 118 -13.89 11.23 -14.64
C ALA A 118 -12.75 11.59 -15.62
N GLY A 119 -12.72 10.92 -16.77
CA GLY A 119 -11.66 11.08 -17.77
C GLY A 119 -10.27 10.55 -17.37
N CYS A 120 -10.09 10.04 -16.15
CA CYS A 120 -8.81 9.53 -15.65
C CYS A 120 -8.71 8.01 -15.72
N TYR A 121 -7.47 7.52 -15.59
CA TYR A 121 -7.10 6.11 -15.60
C TYR A 121 -6.49 5.70 -14.26
N ASP A 122 -6.77 4.48 -13.77
CA ASP A 122 -6.08 3.91 -12.62
C ASP A 122 -4.84 3.14 -13.07
N CYS A 123 -3.66 3.61 -12.66
CA CYS A 123 -2.36 3.07 -13.06
C CYS A 123 -1.78 2.08 -12.03
N GLY A 124 -2.53 1.78 -10.96
CA GLY A 124 -2.09 0.90 -9.87
C GLY A 124 -1.28 1.60 -8.77
N ASP A 125 -0.69 2.76 -9.06
CA ASP A 125 -0.01 3.63 -8.09
C ASP A 125 -0.66 5.02 -7.97
N GLY A 126 -1.67 5.31 -8.79
CA GLY A 126 -2.31 6.61 -8.84
C GLY A 126 -3.34 6.75 -9.96
N PHE A 127 -3.89 7.96 -10.07
CA PHE A 127 -4.76 8.37 -11.15
C PHE A 127 -4.00 9.20 -12.18
N TYR A 128 -4.10 8.78 -13.44
CA TYR A 128 -3.52 9.48 -14.58
C TYR A 128 -4.58 10.28 -15.33
N ASN A 129 -4.27 11.54 -15.64
CA ASN A 129 -5.12 12.39 -16.47
C ASN A 129 -4.45 12.60 -17.85
N PRO A 130 -5.09 12.16 -18.96
CA PRO A 130 -4.51 12.24 -20.30
C PRO A 130 -4.37 13.66 -20.87
N GLU A 131 -5.19 14.60 -20.41
CA GLU A 131 -5.16 15.99 -20.88
C GLU A 131 -3.97 16.74 -20.28
N THR A 132 -3.68 16.48 -19.00
CA THR A 132 -2.59 17.14 -18.26
C THR A 132 -1.27 16.38 -18.30
N ARG A 133 -1.30 15.09 -18.70
CA ARG A 133 -0.16 14.15 -18.62
C ARG A 133 0.38 13.96 -17.19
N ILE A 134 -0.43 14.17 -16.16
CA ILE A 134 -0.03 14.07 -14.75
C ILE A 134 -0.57 12.78 -14.13
N VAL A 135 0.30 12.11 -13.35
CA VAL A 135 -0.09 11.06 -12.41
C VAL A 135 -0.10 11.65 -11.00
N VAL A 136 -1.24 11.50 -10.31
CA VAL A 136 -1.39 11.80 -8.88
C VAL A 136 -1.61 10.53 -8.10
N ASP A 137 -1.18 10.46 -6.84
CA ASP A 137 -1.48 9.32 -5.99
C ASP A 137 -2.98 9.23 -5.65
N TYR A 138 -3.39 8.17 -4.96
CA TYR A 138 -4.78 8.01 -4.54
C TYR A 138 -5.27 9.05 -3.51
N LYS A 139 -4.40 9.94 -3.02
CA LYS A 139 -4.73 11.09 -2.17
C LYS A 139 -4.67 12.42 -2.96
N LEU A 140 -4.59 12.34 -4.29
CA LEU A 140 -4.51 13.47 -5.22
C LEU A 140 -3.24 14.33 -5.05
N ARG A 141 -2.16 13.74 -4.55
CA ARG A 141 -0.85 14.40 -4.48
C ARG A 141 -0.06 14.09 -5.74
N PHE A 142 0.64 15.09 -6.29
CA PHE A 142 1.49 14.91 -7.46
C PHE A 142 2.50 13.78 -7.26
N LEU A 143 2.60 12.87 -8.24
CA LEU A 143 3.64 11.85 -8.30
C LEU A 143 4.65 12.15 -9.40
N ARG A 144 4.18 12.25 -10.65
CA ARG A 144 5.03 12.45 -11.84
C ARG A 144 4.25 13.01 -13.03
N ASN A 145 4.99 13.47 -14.03
CA ASN A 145 4.47 13.65 -15.38
C ASN A 145 4.78 12.38 -16.18
N ALA A 146 3.82 11.88 -16.95
CA ALA A 146 4.01 10.74 -17.84
C ALA A 146 4.71 11.19 -19.13
N ASP A 147 5.71 10.43 -19.56
CA ASP A 147 6.28 10.56 -20.90
C ASP A 147 5.34 9.94 -21.96
N ASP A 148 5.75 9.98 -23.23
CA ASP A 148 4.92 9.48 -24.32
C ASP A 148 4.75 7.96 -24.29
N ASP A 149 5.78 7.20 -23.89
CA ASP A 149 5.72 5.75 -23.77
C ASP A 149 4.78 5.32 -22.64
N GLU A 150 4.88 5.96 -21.46
CA GLU A 150 3.99 5.75 -20.34
C GLU A 150 2.56 6.16 -20.69
N HIS A 151 2.37 7.29 -21.38
CA HIS A 151 1.06 7.72 -21.85
C HIS A 151 0.40 6.66 -22.74
N GLU A 152 1.11 6.21 -23.78
CA GLU A 152 0.59 5.21 -24.71
C GLU A 152 0.27 3.90 -23.99
N TRP A 153 1.13 3.49 -23.07
CA TRP A 153 0.88 2.30 -22.25
C TRP A 153 -0.38 2.45 -21.41
N ILE A 154 -0.50 3.54 -20.63
CA ILE A 154 -1.66 3.78 -19.74
C ILE A 154 -2.96 3.79 -20.54
N ILE A 155 -3.01 4.55 -21.64
CA ILE A 155 -4.23 4.65 -22.47
C ILE A 155 -4.65 3.29 -23.04
N ARG A 156 -3.66 2.43 -23.35
CA ARG A 156 -3.90 1.10 -23.94
C ARG A 156 -4.28 0.05 -22.90
N THR A 157 -3.76 0.11 -21.67
CA THR A 157 -3.81 -1.02 -20.74
C THR A 157 -4.51 -0.75 -19.42
N CYS A 158 -4.62 0.51 -18.99
CA CYS A 158 -5.18 0.84 -17.68
C CYS A 158 -6.70 1.01 -17.73
N TRP A 159 -7.34 0.81 -16.57
CA TRP A 159 -8.78 0.98 -16.41
C TRP A 159 -9.15 2.47 -16.43
N LYS A 160 -10.11 2.88 -17.26
CA LYS A 160 -10.66 4.24 -17.30
C LYS A 160 -11.95 4.36 -16.48
N ALA A 161 -12.18 5.51 -15.85
CA ALA A 161 -13.35 5.77 -15.01
C ALA A 161 -14.73 5.44 -15.62
N GLU A 162 -14.84 5.51 -16.94
CA GLU A 162 -16.09 5.31 -17.68
C GLU A 162 -16.15 3.94 -18.36
N ASP A 163 -15.15 3.08 -18.16
CA ASP A 163 -15.17 1.74 -18.73
C ASP A 163 -16.35 0.97 -18.15
N GLU A 164 -17.29 0.58 -19.02
CA GLU A 164 -18.40 -0.25 -18.63
C GLU A 164 -17.88 -1.61 -18.15
N THR A 165 -18.29 -2.02 -16.95
CA THR A 165 -18.13 -3.41 -16.55
C THR A 165 -18.98 -4.27 -17.48
N THR A 166 -18.34 -4.95 -18.43
CA THR A 166 -18.96 -5.97 -19.28
C THR A 166 -19.28 -7.21 -18.45
N GLY A 167 -20.20 -7.10 -17.51
CA GLY A 167 -20.85 -8.21 -16.83
C GLY A 167 -22.06 -8.68 -17.64
N HIS A 168 -22.27 -9.99 -17.73
CA HIS A 168 -23.49 -10.55 -18.32
C HIS A 168 -24.72 -10.00 -17.58
N LYS A 169 -25.53 -9.18 -18.26
CA LYS A 169 -26.84 -8.75 -17.76
C LYS A 169 -27.84 -9.87 -18.10
N PRO A 170 -28.49 -10.52 -17.11
CA PRO A 170 -29.53 -11.49 -17.41
C PRO A 170 -30.64 -10.79 -18.21
N LYS A 171 -31.10 -11.43 -19.29
CA LYS A 171 -32.25 -10.93 -20.05
C LYS A 171 -33.47 -10.96 -19.13
N GLN A 172 -34.18 -9.82 -19.01
CA GLN A 172 -35.50 -9.73 -18.38
C GLN A 172 -36.51 -10.60 -19.13
#